data_AF-A0A7W6ILC2-F1
#
_entry.id   AF-A0A7W6ILC2-F1
#
_cell.length_a   1.000
_cell.length_b   1.000
_cell.length_c   1.000
_cell.angle_alpha   90.00
_cell.angle_beta   90.00
_cell.angle_gamma   90.00
#
_symmetry.space_group_name_H-M   'P 1'
#
loop_
_entity.id
_entity.type
_entity.pdbx_description
1 polymer ?
#
loop_
_entity_poly.entity_id
_entity_poly.type
_entity_poly.pdbx_seq_one_letter_code
_entity_poly.pdbx_strand_id
1 'polypeptide(L)'
;MKLFTTAALAAVTLLGGAPALAQFSGDWNELIRTRDLTGSPVYTTNEAHDEGSWGAADGDYMWGWSGYEGVDDNWNHIGEIEDVVLTKSGDLRGVVVEVGGFLDIGDKHVFLQVEDVELTPEGDEDYVLVTRYSEEELESMEGVNEAWWE
;
A
#
# COMPACT_ATOMS: atom_id res chain seq x y z
N MET A 1 -17.75 11.99 40.10
CA MET A 1 -16.38 12.01 40.65
C MET A 1 -15.67 10.75 40.19
N LYS A 2 -14.83 10.83 39.17
CA LYS A 2 -13.89 9.76 38.78
C LYS A 2 -12.55 10.46 38.54
N LEU A 3 -11.54 10.01 39.29
CA LEU A 3 -10.27 10.68 39.53
C LEU A 3 -9.34 10.50 38.33
N PHE A 4 -8.77 11.60 37.84
CA PHE A 4 -7.60 11.59 36.98
C PHE A 4 -6.39 11.18 37.83
N THR A 5 -5.69 10.12 37.46
CA THR A 5 -4.44 9.71 38.12
C THR A 5 -3.33 9.70 37.09
N THR A 6 -2.50 10.73 37.14
CA THR A 6 -1.20 10.84 36.46
C THR A 6 -0.23 9.81 37.05
N ALA A 7 0.50 9.07 36.21
CA ALA A 7 1.65 8.28 36.62
C ALA A 7 2.88 8.71 35.82
N ALA A 8 3.98 8.87 36.55
CA ALA A 8 5.16 9.63 36.18
C ALA A 8 6.08 8.93 35.16
N LEU A 9 6.68 9.72 34.28
CA LEU A 9 7.82 9.34 33.46
C LEU A 9 9.08 9.33 34.33
N ALA A 10 9.62 8.16 34.63
CA ALA A 10 10.90 8.04 35.33
C ALA A 10 12.04 8.09 34.29
N ALA A 11 12.76 9.22 34.26
CA ALA A 11 14.03 9.32 33.54
C ALA A 11 15.12 8.59 34.32
N VAL A 12 15.55 7.43 33.84
CA VAL A 12 16.75 6.74 34.32
C VAL A 12 17.96 7.29 33.55
N THR A 13 18.75 8.14 34.21
CA THR A 13 20.08 8.52 33.73
C THR A 13 21.11 7.49 34.20
N LEU A 14 21.47 6.55 33.32
CA LEU A 14 22.66 5.71 33.51
C LEU A 14 23.81 6.27 32.67
N LEU A 15 24.80 6.83 33.37
CA LEU A 15 26.13 7.12 32.87
C LEU A 15 26.81 5.80 32.44
N GLY A 16 26.80 5.50 31.14
CA GLY A 16 27.56 4.36 30.60
C GLY A 16 26.98 3.74 29.32
N GLY A 17 27.40 4.25 28.16
CA GLY A 17 27.83 3.45 27.01
C GLY A 17 26.89 2.40 26.37
N ALA A 18 25.58 2.47 26.51
CA ALA A 18 24.67 1.75 25.60
C ALA A 18 24.17 2.72 24.54
N PRO A 19 24.19 2.39 23.22
CA PRO A 19 23.48 3.19 22.25
C PRO A 19 22.01 3.17 22.68
N ALA A 20 21.48 4.32 23.10
CA ALA A 20 20.05 4.50 23.16
C ALA A 20 19.56 4.26 21.73
N LEU A 21 18.99 3.09 21.48
CA LEU A 21 18.23 2.86 20.27
C LEU A 21 17.21 3.99 20.24
N ALA A 22 17.33 4.89 19.27
CA ALA A 22 16.38 5.96 19.08
C ALA A 22 15.00 5.29 19.02
N GLN A 23 14.22 5.48 20.08
CA GLN A 23 12.90 4.91 20.16
C GLN A 23 12.11 5.52 19.01
N PHE A 24 11.67 4.69 18.07
CA PHE A 24 10.81 5.10 16.97
C PHE A 24 9.65 5.90 17.57
N SER A 25 9.60 7.19 17.26
CA SER A 25 8.66 8.14 17.83
C SER A 25 7.43 8.36 16.93
N GLY A 26 7.27 7.56 15.88
CA GLY A 26 6.12 7.63 14.99
C GLY A 26 4.89 6.97 15.60
N ASP A 27 3.72 7.34 15.09
CA ASP A 27 2.49 6.62 15.38
C ASP A 27 2.58 5.25 14.70
N TRP A 28 2.46 4.18 15.48
CA TRP A 28 2.47 2.81 14.96
C TRP A 28 1.22 2.51 14.12
N ASN A 29 0.15 3.30 14.29
CA ASN A 29 -1.09 3.16 13.52
C ASN A 29 -0.97 3.72 12.09
N GLU A 30 0.08 4.48 11.79
CA GLU A 30 0.35 5.00 10.44
C GLU A 30 1.25 4.06 9.63
N LEU A 31 1.73 2.96 10.23
CA LEU A 31 2.65 2.03 9.58
C LEU A 31 1.91 0.84 8.98
N ILE A 32 2.12 0.62 7.69
CA ILE A 32 1.64 -0.57 6.98
C ILE A 32 2.77 -1.60 6.91
N ARG A 33 2.50 -2.86 7.27
CA ARG A 33 3.49 -3.94 7.12
C ARG A 33 3.31 -4.58 5.75
N THR A 34 4.41 -5.00 5.13
CA THR A 34 4.35 -5.68 3.82
C THR A 34 3.49 -6.95 3.83
N ARG A 35 3.45 -7.68 4.95
CA ARG A 35 2.56 -8.86 5.06
C ARG A 35 1.08 -8.53 4.94
N ASP A 36 0.70 -7.29 5.30
CA ASP A 36 -0.68 -6.83 5.28
C ASP A 36 -1.04 -6.29 3.88
N LEU A 37 -0.08 -6.30 2.95
CA LEU A 37 -0.26 -5.94 1.54
C LEU A 37 -0.15 -7.17 0.63
N THR A 38 0.83 -8.04 0.86
CA THR A 38 0.98 -9.25 0.02
C THR A 38 -0.23 -10.17 0.16
N GLY A 39 -0.80 -10.57 -0.97
CA GLY A 39 -2.05 -11.33 -1.06
C GLY A 39 -3.31 -10.47 -0.95
N SER A 40 -3.18 -9.15 -0.83
CA SER A 40 -4.33 -8.25 -0.86
C SER A 40 -4.91 -8.15 -2.28
N PRO A 41 -6.23 -8.01 -2.41
CA PRO A 41 -6.88 -7.89 -3.71
C PRO A 41 -6.56 -6.56 -4.38
N VAL A 42 -6.50 -6.60 -5.70
CA VAL A 42 -6.29 -5.46 -6.59
C VAL A 42 -7.58 -5.17 -7.36
N TYR A 43 -7.97 -3.89 -7.36
CA TYR A 43 -9.15 -3.39 -8.01
C TYR A 43 -8.83 -2.29 -9.01
N THR A 44 -9.69 -2.16 -10.00
CA THR A 44 -9.78 -0.98 -10.86
C THR A 44 -11.20 -0.43 -10.83
N THR A 45 -11.35 0.88 -11.03
CA THR A 45 -12.66 1.55 -11.02
C THR A 45 -13.07 1.90 -12.44
N ASN A 46 -14.38 1.99 -12.71
CA ASN A 46 -14.85 2.43 -14.03
C ASN A 46 -14.47 3.90 -14.34
N GLU A 47 -14.22 4.69 -13.30
CA GLU A 47 -13.75 6.08 -13.39
C GLU A 47 -12.24 6.16 -13.64
N ALA A 48 -11.55 5.01 -13.63
CA ALA A 48 -10.10 4.99 -13.72
C ALA A 48 -9.55 5.57 -15.04
N HIS A 49 -10.38 5.63 -16.07
CA HIS A 49 -10.03 6.21 -17.35
C HIS A 49 -10.51 7.65 -17.52
N ASP A 50 -11.27 8.20 -16.58
CA ASP A 50 -11.84 9.54 -16.72
C ASP A 50 -10.81 10.59 -16.28
N GLU A 51 -10.45 11.49 -17.20
CA GLU A 51 -9.43 12.51 -16.97
C GLU A 51 -9.85 13.42 -15.80
N GLY A 52 -9.20 13.23 -14.65
CA GLY A 52 -9.48 13.97 -13.42
C GLY A 52 -9.98 13.10 -12.26
N SER A 53 -10.31 11.82 -12.45
CA SER A 53 -10.67 10.95 -11.33
C SER A 53 -9.46 10.53 -10.50
N TRP A 54 -8.33 10.25 -11.15
CA TRP A 54 -7.08 9.90 -10.47
C TRP A 54 -6.39 11.13 -9.90
N GLY A 55 -6.47 11.30 -8.58
CA GLY A 55 -5.73 12.32 -7.86
C GLY A 55 -6.26 13.76 -8.01
N ALA A 56 -7.49 13.98 -8.51
CA ALA A 56 -8.13 15.30 -8.39
C ALA A 56 -9.14 15.32 -7.23
N ALA A 57 -8.61 15.28 -6.02
CA ALA A 57 -9.28 15.88 -4.88
C ALA A 57 -8.60 17.22 -4.59
N ASP A 58 -9.36 18.30 -4.65
CA ASP A 58 -8.97 19.64 -4.22
C ASP A 58 -8.23 19.62 -2.87
N GLY A 59 -6.90 19.65 -2.91
CA GLY A 59 -6.06 20.17 -1.83
C GLY A 59 -5.39 19.15 -0.89
N ASP A 60 -4.06 19.13 -0.98
CA ASP A 60 -3.10 18.83 0.12
C ASP A 60 -2.91 17.37 0.60
N TYR A 61 -3.12 16.37 -0.26
CA TYR A 61 -2.69 15.00 0.03
C TYR A 61 -1.47 14.61 -0.83
N MET A 62 -0.34 14.36 -0.16
CA MET A 62 0.83 13.77 -0.79
C MET A 62 0.54 12.29 -1.12
N TRP A 63 0.87 11.89 -2.35
CA TRP A 63 0.63 10.56 -2.95
C TRP A 63 -0.80 10.26 -3.41
N GLY A 64 -1.25 10.91 -4.49
CA GLY A 64 -2.25 10.33 -5.41
C GLY A 64 -3.61 9.87 -4.84
N TRP A 65 -3.91 10.17 -3.58
CA TRP A 65 -5.01 9.62 -2.82
C TRP A 65 -6.35 10.19 -3.27
N SER A 66 -7.23 9.33 -3.76
CA SER A 66 -8.57 9.63 -4.26
C SER A 66 -9.59 9.72 -3.11
N GLY A 67 -9.25 9.25 -1.90
CA GLY A 67 -10.13 9.43 -0.73
C GLY A 67 -10.99 8.23 -0.39
N TYR A 68 -10.74 7.06 -0.96
CA TYR A 68 -11.64 5.92 -0.76
C TYR A 68 -11.63 5.44 0.70
N GLU A 69 -12.82 5.21 1.26
CA GLU A 69 -13.02 4.74 2.64
C GLU A 69 -13.33 3.22 2.69
N GLY A 70 -13.20 2.52 1.56
CA GLY A 70 -13.48 1.09 1.41
C GLY A 70 -13.71 0.69 -0.04
N VAL A 71 -13.93 -0.61 -0.27
CA VAL A 71 -14.28 -1.18 -1.59
C VAL A 71 -15.75 -0.87 -1.93
N ASP A 72 -15.99 -0.42 -3.16
CA ASP A 72 -17.34 -0.21 -3.70
C ASP A 72 -17.79 -1.40 -4.56
N ASP A 73 -19.09 -1.69 -4.57
CA ASP A 73 -19.69 -2.78 -5.35
C ASP A 73 -19.46 -2.66 -6.87
N ASN A 74 -19.16 -1.45 -7.38
CA ASN A 74 -18.92 -1.20 -8.80
C ASN A 74 -17.44 -1.30 -9.20
N TRP A 75 -16.55 -1.65 -8.27
CA TRP A 75 -15.15 -1.89 -8.57
C TRP A 75 -14.95 -3.27 -9.17
N ASN A 76 -13.99 -3.37 -10.09
CA ASN A 76 -13.65 -4.62 -10.75
C ASN A 76 -12.41 -5.19 -10.07
N HIS A 77 -12.53 -6.39 -9.50
CA HIS A 77 -11.39 -7.15 -9.01
C HIS A 77 -10.60 -7.72 -10.19
N ILE A 78 -9.29 -7.54 -10.20
CA ILE A 78 -8.43 -7.86 -11.36
C ILE A 78 -7.19 -8.68 -11.01
N GLY A 79 -6.93 -8.94 -9.72
CA GLY A 79 -5.75 -9.68 -9.31
C GLY A 79 -5.34 -9.45 -7.86
N GLU A 80 -4.09 -9.75 -7.52
CA GLU A 80 -3.56 -9.66 -6.16
C GLU A 80 -2.14 -9.09 -6.09
N ILE A 81 -1.76 -8.54 -4.93
CA ILE A 81 -0.41 -8.01 -4.71
C ILE A 81 0.54 -9.16 -4.39
N GLU A 82 1.57 -9.34 -5.20
CA GLU A 82 2.60 -10.37 -5.01
C GLU A 82 3.78 -9.88 -4.16
N ASP A 83 4.29 -8.69 -4.44
CA ASP A 83 5.48 -8.18 -3.74
C ASP A 83 5.49 -6.65 -3.62
N VAL A 84 6.26 -6.14 -2.66
CA VAL A 84 6.46 -4.72 -2.42
C VAL A 84 7.90 -4.34 -2.77
N VAL A 85 8.06 -3.41 -3.72
CA VAL A 85 9.36 -3.04 -4.25
C VAL A 85 9.92 -1.81 -3.55
N LEU A 86 11.07 -1.96 -2.91
CA LEU A 86 11.76 -0.90 -2.18
C LEU A 86 13.13 -0.59 -2.81
N THR A 87 13.62 0.64 -2.65
CA THR A 87 15.02 0.97 -2.93
C THR A 87 15.94 0.39 -1.85
N LYS A 88 17.25 0.35 -2.15
CA LYS A 88 18.29 0.03 -1.15
C LYS A 88 18.31 1.00 0.04
N SER A 89 17.75 2.20 -0.12
CA SER A 89 17.61 3.19 0.95
C SER A 89 16.33 2.99 1.78
N GLY A 90 15.45 2.09 1.36
CA GLY A 90 14.16 1.81 2.01
C GLY A 90 12.99 2.62 1.46
N ASP A 91 13.14 3.35 0.35
CA ASP A 91 12.04 4.10 -0.25
C ASP A 91 11.11 3.17 -1.03
N LEU A 92 9.80 3.29 -0.81
CA LEU A 92 8.80 2.57 -1.60
C LEU A 92 8.83 3.03 -3.06
N ARG A 93 8.92 2.08 -3.99
CA ARG A 93 8.85 2.34 -5.43
C ARG A 93 7.55 1.89 -6.06
N GLY A 94 6.91 0.88 -5.47
CA GLY A 94 5.70 0.32 -6.03
C GLY A 94 5.47 -1.10 -5.55
N VAL A 95 4.64 -1.82 -6.29
CA VAL A 95 4.26 -3.20 -6.02
C VAL A 95 4.37 -4.04 -7.28
N VAL A 96 4.54 -5.34 -7.12
CA VAL A 96 4.29 -6.32 -8.17
C VAL A 96 2.88 -6.84 -7.95
N VAL A 97 2.08 -6.80 -9.01
CA VAL A 97 0.69 -7.28 -9.02
C VAL A 97 0.60 -8.45 -9.97
N GLU A 98 0.01 -9.54 -9.52
CA GLU A 98 -0.49 -10.61 -10.37
C GLU A 98 -1.82 -10.17 -10.97
N VAL A 99 -1.95 -10.26 -12.29
CA VAL A 99 -3.11 -9.80 -13.05
C VAL A 99 -3.64 -10.94 -13.92
N GLY A 100 -4.95 -11.14 -13.84
CA GLY A 100 -5.65 -12.16 -14.60
C GLY A 100 -5.28 -13.58 -14.20
N GLY A 101 -5.92 -14.57 -14.82
CA GLY A 101 -5.68 -15.98 -14.51
C GLY A 101 -6.95 -16.78 -14.23
N PHE A 102 -6.92 -18.07 -14.55
CA PHE A 102 -7.89 -19.02 -14.02
C PHE A 102 -7.13 -20.12 -13.30
N LEU A 103 -7.10 -20.05 -11.96
CA LEU A 103 -6.38 -20.99 -11.09
C LEU A 103 -4.86 -20.95 -11.29
N ASP A 104 -4.26 -19.76 -11.25
CA ASP A 104 -2.81 -19.53 -11.34
C ASP A 104 -2.21 -19.97 -12.71
N ILE A 105 -3.06 -20.00 -13.75
CA ILE A 105 -2.69 -20.34 -15.12
C ILE A 105 -3.01 -19.17 -16.04
N GLY A 106 -1.96 -18.63 -16.66
CA GLY A 106 -2.06 -17.52 -17.60
C GLY A 106 -1.78 -16.16 -16.95
N ASP A 107 -1.50 -16.19 -15.65
CA ASP A 107 -1.32 -15.05 -14.78
C ASP A 107 -0.06 -14.29 -15.16
N LYS A 108 -0.14 -12.97 -15.04
CA LYS A 108 0.93 -12.07 -15.43
C LYS A 108 1.29 -11.17 -14.27
N HIS A 109 2.57 -11.14 -13.96
CA HIS A 109 3.08 -10.24 -12.95
C HIS A 109 3.47 -8.91 -13.61
N VAL A 110 3.05 -7.80 -13.04
CA VAL A 110 3.31 -6.45 -13.55
C VAL A 110 3.77 -5.55 -12.42
N PHE A 111 4.81 -4.75 -12.67
CA PHE A 111 5.27 -3.76 -11.70
C PHE A 111 4.48 -2.46 -11.87
N LEU A 112 3.82 -2.02 -10.79
CA LEU A 112 3.11 -0.75 -10.72
C LEU A 112 3.82 0.20 -9.78
N GLN A 113 4.03 1.43 -10.23
CA GLN A 113 4.69 2.44 -9.40
C GLN A 113 3.73 2.99 -8.36
N VAL A 114 4.28 3.56 -7.28
CA VAL A 114 3.48 4.17 -6.21
C VAL A 114 2.58 5.31 -6.71
N GLU A 115 2.90 5.95 -7.83
CA GLU A 115 2.06 7.01 -8.43
C GLU A 115 0.91 6.47 -9.30
N ASP A 116 0.85 5.16 -9.52
CA ASP A 116 -0.16 4.47 -10.32
C ASP A 116 -1.21 3.74 -9.46
N VAL A 117 -1.00 3.73 -8.13
CA VAL A 117 -1.77 2.90 -7.20
C VAL A 117 -2.14 3.64 -5.92
N GLU A 118 -3.24 3.22 -5.31
CA GLU A 118 -3.74 3.73 -4.03
C GLU A 118 -4.08 2.58 -3.10
N LEU A 119 -3.62 2.65 -1.84
CA LEU A 119 -3.93 1.65 -0.82
C LEU A 119 -5.17 2.06 -0.03
N THR A 120 -6.31 1.44 -0.30
CA THR A 120 -7.56 1.77 0.39
C THR A 120 -7.75 0.84 1.59
N PRO A 121 -8.11 1.34 2.78
CA PRO A 121 -8.42 0.48 3.92
C PRO A 121 -9.68 -0.34 3.63
N GLU A 122 -9.66 -1.63 3.93
CA GLU A 122 -10.82 -2.51 3.89
C GLU A 122 -10.98 -3.19 5.24
N GLY A 123 -12.03 -2.82 5.98
CA GLY A 123 -12.25 -3.34 7.33
C GLY A 123 -11.26 -2.79 8.36
N ASP A 124 -10.91 -3.62 9.35
CA ASP A 124 -10.18 -3.17 10.54
C ASP A 124 -8.64 -3.26 10.39
N GLU A 125 -8.12 -4.17 9.55
CA GLU A 125 -6.67 -4.43 9.45
C GLU A 125 -6.17 -4.73 8.02
N ASP A 126 -7.07 -4.80 7.02
CA ASP A 126 -6.71 -5.16 5.65
C ASP A 126 -6.67 -3.91 4.75
N TYR A 127 -5.85 -3.99 3.71
CA TYR A 127 -5.78 -2.99 2.65
C TYR A 127 -6.05 -3.64 1.31
N VAL A 128 -6.70 -2.91 0.41
CA VAL A 128 -6.78 -3.25 -1.00
C VAL A 128 -5.99 -2.26 -1.81
N LEU A 129 -5.53 -2.68 -2.99
CA LEU A 129 -4.87 -1.77 -3.91
C LEU A 129 -5.81 -1.41 -5.06
N VAL A 130 -5.90 -0.13 -5.35
CA VAL A 130 -6.68 0.40 -6.46
C VAL A 130 -5.71 0.97 -7.49
N THR A 131 -5.86 0.60 -8.75
CA THR A 131 -4.97 1.04 -9.84
C THR A 131 -5.73 1.78 -10.93
N ARG A 132 -5.03 2.70 -11.59
CA ARG A 132 -5.57 3.44 -12.74
C ARG A 132 -5.71 2.68 -14.03
N TYR A 133 -5.12 1.51 -14.07
CA TYR A 133 -5.09 0.69 -15.27
C TYR A 133 -6.28 -0.27 -15.30
N SER A 134 -6.77 -0.55 -16.51
CA SER A 134 -7.68 -1.67 -16.72
C SER A 134 -6.92 -3.00 -16.65
N GLU A 135 -7.66 -4.10 -16.46
CA GLU A 135 -7.10 -5.46 -16.54
C GLU A 135 -6.36 -5.67 -17.88
N GLU A 136 -6.99 -5.28 -18.99
CA GLU A 136 -6.41 -5.45 -20.34
C GLU A 136 -5.15 -4.61 -20.57
N GLU A 137 -5.07 -3.41 -19.97
CA GLU A 137 -3.88 -2.58 -20.03
C GLU A 137 -2.71 -3.24 -19.29
N LEU A 138 -2.98 -3.75 -18.09
CA LEU A 138 -2.00 -4.47 -17.28
C LEU A 138 -1.53 -5.75 -17.97
N GLU A 139 -2.46 -6.54 -18.53
CA GLU A 139 -2.14 -7.70 -19.36
C GLU A 139 -1.28 -7.33 -20.58
N SER A 140 -1.35 -6.08 -21.05
CA SER A 140 -0.56 -5.57 -22.18
C SER A 140 0.79 -4.96 -21.77
N MET A 141 1.02 -4.70 -20.48
CA MET A 141 2.27 -4.11 -19.98
C MET A 141 3.48 -5.05 -20.12
N GLU A 142 4.68 -4.55 -19.87
CA GLU A 142 5.85 -5.43 -19.74
C GLU A 142 5.71 -6.27 -18.45
N GLY A 143 5.69 -7.59 -18.61
CA GLY A 143 5.61 -8.49 -17.46
C GLY A 143 6.92 -8.53 -16.70
N VAL A 144 6.83 -8.58 -15.38
CA VAL A 144 7.96 -8.91 -14.52
C VAL A 144 7.97 -10.41 -14.26
N ASN A 145 9.14 -10.99 -14.07
CA ASN A 145 9.29 -12.37 -13.62
C ASN A 145 9.71 -12.29 -12.15
N GLU A 146 9.26 -13.24 -11.33
CA GLU A 146 9.70 -13.38 -9.93
C GLU A 146 11.25 -13.44 -9.79
N ALA A 147 11.94 -13.82 -10.88
CA ALA A 147 13.39 -13.92 -10.96
C ALA A 147 14.10 -12.61 -11.39
N TRP A 148 13.53 -11.42 -11.19
CA TRP A 148 14.11 -10.09 -11.52
C TRP A 148 15.38 -9.72 -10.71
N TRP A 149 16.31 -10.67 -10.57
CA TRP A 149 17.73 -10.50 -10.26
C TRP A 149 18.64 -10.98 -11.40
N GLU A 150 18.25 -10.86 -12.68
CA GLU A 150 19.15 -11.03 -13.83
C GLU A 150 19.17 -9.83 -14.78
#